data_AF-A0A402A960-F1
#
_entry.id   AF-A0A402A960-F1
#
_cell.length_a   1.000
_cell.length_b   1.000
_cell.length_c   1.000
_cell.angle_alpha   90.00
_cell.angle_beta   90.00
_cell.angle_gamma   90.00
#
_symmetry.space_group_name_H-M   'P 1'
#
loop_
_entity.id
_entity.type
_entity.pdbx_description
1 polymer ?
#
loop_
_entity_poly.entity_id
_entity_poly.type
_entity_poly.pdbx_seq_one_letter_code
_entity_poly.pdbx_strand_id
1 'polypeptide(L)'
;MHTELPNGVQLRDQRPLPSAALSTCLIGIAPSEWYALINARVFFWLDPERLNRQRSACNPRPQVVLTVDANKLIAASAEKMTVTPINTGNARRRPARRGAATFVPYAAWVTSAWTSEGASLGPPVRPSSHPPVELTIAGSIPDIMQFVVDV
;
A
#
# COMPACT_ATOMS: atom_id res chain seq x y z
N MET A 1 -14.93 10.18 -6.79
CA MET A 1 -15.77 11.09 -5.99
C MET A 1 -14.83 11.83 -5.04
N HIS A 2 -15.25 12.94 -4.44
CA HIS A 2 -14.47 13.61 -3.40
C HIS A 2 -15.44 14.15 -2.35
N THR A 3 -14.97 14.21 -1.11
CA THR A 3 -15.69 14.80 0.02
C THR A 3 -14.97 16.07 0.42
N GLU A 4 -15.67 17.19 0.41
CA GLU A 4 -15.15 18.47 0.89
C GLU A 4 -15.51 18.65 2.37
N LEU A 5 -14.51 18.95 3.19
CA LEU A 5 -14.67 19.25 4.61
C LEU A 5 -15.03 20.74 4.80
N PRO A 6 -15.63 21.13 5.95
CA PRO A 6 -16.03 22.53 6.20
C PRO A 6 -14.90 23.58 6.10
N ASN A 7 -13.64 23.14 6.23
CA ASN A 7 -12.45 23.99 6.08
C ASN A 7 -11.89 24.03 4.65
N GLY A 8 -12.61 23.49 3.66
CA GLY A 8 -12.22 23.46 2.25
C GLY A 8 -11.24 22.33 1.88
N VAL A 9 -10.83 21.48 2.83
CA VAL A 9 -9.97 20.32 2.54
C VAL A 9 -10.79 19.26 1.79
N GLN A 10 -10.22 18.74 0.70
CA GLN A 10 -10.86 17.71 -0.12
C GLN A 10 -10.26 16.33 0.15
N LEU A 11 -11.08 15.40 0.66
CA LEU A 11 -10.79 13.98 0.71
C LEU A 11 -11.10 13.36 -0.65
N ARG A 12 -10.15 12.61 -1.22
CA ARG A 12 -10.24 12.08 -2.57
C ARG A 12 -10.29 10.57 -2.57
N ASP A 13 -11.22 10.03 -3.37
CA ASP A 13 -11.21 8.61 -3.69
C ASP A 13 -10.33 8.35 -4.90
N GLN A 14 -9.50 7.30 -4.81
CA GLN A 14 -8.84 6.78 -6.01
C GLN A 14 -9.88 6.11 -6.92
N ARG A 15 -9.68 6.22 -8.24
CA ARG A 15 -10.50 5.44 -9.18
C ARG A 15 -10.23 3.95 -8.95
N PRO A 16 -11.27 3.11 -8.98
CA PRO A 16 -11.07 1.67 -8.85
C PRO A 16 -10.15 1.16 -9.95
N LEU A 17 -9.36 0.13 -9.60
CA LEU A 17 -8.61 -0.65 -10.58
C LEU A 17 -9.60 -1.30 -11.56
N PRO A 18 -9.32 -1.34 -12.88
CA PRO A 18 -10.17 -2.06 -13.81
C PRO A 18 -10.18 -3.55 -13.48
N SER A 19 -11.36 -4.12 -13.23
CA SER A 19 -11.50 -5.54 -12.83
C SER A 19 -10.90 -6.50 -13.85
N ALA A 20 -11.10 -6.24 -15.14
CA ALA A 20 -10.52 -7.07 -16.21
C ALA A 20 -8.98 -7.11 -16.16
N ALA A 21 -8.32 -5.98 -15.93
CA ALA A 21 -6.86 -5.93 -15.80
C ALA A 21 -6.37 -6.57 -14.49
N LEU A 22 -7.18 -6.51 -13.43
CA LEU A 22 -6.86 -7.10 -12.15
C LEU A 22 -6.97 -8.64 -12.20
N SER A 23 -8.04 -9.18 -12.79
CA SER A 23 -8.27 -10.62 -12.90
C SER A 23 -7.13 -11.37 -13.58
N THR A 24 -6.41 -10.75 -14.52
CA THR A 24 -5.28 -11.41 -15.21
C THR A 24 -4.05 -11.63 -14.35
N CYS A 25 -4.00 -11.04 -13.15
CA CYS A 25 -2.84 -11.13 -12.26
C CYS A 25 -3.18 -11.58 -10.83
N LEU A 26 -4.45 -11.87 -10.53
CA LEU A 26 -4.86 -12.36 -9.22
C LEU A 26 -4.56 -13.85 -9.06
N ILE A 27 -4.07 -14.21 -7.88
CA ILE A 27 -3.80 -15.58 -7.45
C ILE A 27 -4.66 -15.86 -6.21
N GLY A 28 -5.57 -16.84 -6.32
CA GLY A 28 -6.33 -17.38 -5.20
C GLY A 28 -7.45 -16.50 -4.64
N ILE A 29 -7.74 -15.34 -5.24
CA ILE A 29 -8.82 -14.42 -4.83
C ILE A 29 -9.48 -13.74 -6.03
N ALA A 30 -10.73 -13.32 -5.87
CA ALA A 30 -11.50 -12.55 -6.84
C ALA A 30 -11.19 -11.04 -6.78
N PRO A 31 -11.49 -10.26 -7.84
CA PRO A 31 -11.34 -8.80 -7.83
C PRO A 31 -12.06 -8.10 -6.67
N SER A 32 -13.26 -8.54 -6.30
CA SER A 32 -14.01 -7.98 -5.16
C SER A 32 -13.29 -8.19 -3.84
N GLU A 33 -12.70 -9.36 -3.63
CA GLU A 33 -11.91 -9.68 -2.44
C GLU A 33 -10.62 -8.85 -2.39
N TRP A 34 -9.98 -8.63 -3.54
CA TRP A 34 -8.83 -7.71 -3.63
C TRP A 34 -9.23 -6.27 -3.26
N TYR A 35 -10.37 -5.78 -3.74
CA TYR A 35 -10.86 -4.44 -3.38
C TYR A 35 -11.14 -4.32 -1.88
N ALA A 36 -11.82 -5.31 -1.30
CA ALA A 36 -12.05 -5.36 0.14
C ALA A 36 -10.73 -5.38 0.93
N LEU A 37 -9.76 -6.16 0.47
CA LEU A 37 -8.43 -6.26 1.06
C LEU A 37 -7.72 -4.90 1.07
N ILE A 38 -7.61 -4.22 -0.08
CA ILE A 38 -6.91 -2.93 -0.12
C ILE A 38 -7.67 -1.83 0.62
N ASN A 39 -9.01 -1.81 0.57
CA ASN A 39 -9.81 -0.78 1.25
C ASN A 39 -9.80 -0.92 2.78
N ALA A 40 -9.41 -2.07 3.31
CA ALA A 40 -9.31 -2.32 4.75
C ALA A 40 -7.95 -1.87 5.35
N ARG A 41 -7.16 -1.06 4.65
CA ARG A 41 -5.77 -0.72 5.02
C ARG A 41 -5.44 0.76 4.82
N VAL A 42 -4.53 1.25 5.67
CA VAL A 42 -3.82 2.52 5.47
C VAL A 42 -2.48 2.24 4.79
N PHE A 43 -2.10 3.05 3.81
CA PHE A 43 -0.88 2.88 3.01
C PHE A 43 0.10 4.02 3.22
N PHE A 44 1.37 3.67 3.31
CA PHE A 44 2.49 4.59 3.45
C PHE A 44 3.50 4.36 2.32
N TRP A 45 3.97 5.46 1.75
CA TRP A 45 5.10 5.44 0.83
C TRP A 45 6.40 5.50 1.63
N LEU A 46 7.29 4.54 1.40
CA LEU A 46 8.60 4.48 2.07
C LEU A 46 9.68 5.30 1.34
N ASP A 47 9.46 5.57 0.06
CA ASP A 47 10.37 6.30 -0.81
C ASP A 47 9.70 7.63 -1.25
N PRO A 48 10.24 8.79 -0.81
CA PRO A 48 9.71 10.10 -1.17
C PRO A 48 9.68 10.38 -2.67
N GLU A 49 10.64 9.86 -3.45
CA GLU A 49 10.64 10.04 -4.89
C GLU A 49 9.49 9.28 -5.54
N ARG A 50 9.21 8.06 -5.06
CA ARG A 50 8.07 7.25 -5.53
C ARG A 50 6.73 7.90 -5.18
N LEU A 51 6.62 8.43 -3.97
CA LEU A 51 5.49 9.26 -3.56
C LEU A 51 5.32 10.44 -4.54
N ASN A 52 6.36 11.19 -4.82
CA ASN A 52 6.28 12.38 -5.67
C ASN A 52 5.95 12.05 -7.13
N ARG A 53 6.43 10.90 -7.65
CA ARG A 53 5.99 10.38 -8.96
C ARG A 53 4.49 10.08 -8.96
N GLN A 54 3.98 9.42 -7.92
CA GLN A 54 2.55 9.15 -7.79
C GLN A 54 1.73 10.43 -7.63
N ARG A 55 2.17 11.38 -6.80
CA ARG A 55 1.53 12.70 -6.61
C ARG A 55 1.41 13.44 -7.94
N SER A 56 2.50 13.47 -8.72
CA SER A 56 2.54 14.11 -10.05
C SER A 56 1.59 13.44 -11.04
N ALA A 57 1.43 12.12 -10.98
CA ALA A 57 0.48 11.39 -11.82
C ALA A 57 -0.99 11.59 -11.41
N CYS A 58 -1.25 12.00 -10.17
CA CYS A 58 -2.58 12.13 -9.57
C CYS A 58 -3.26 13.51 -9.76
N ASN A 59 -2.97 14.23 -10.85
CA ASN A 59 -3.58 15.51 -11.26
C ASN A 59 -2.99 16.77 -10.53
N PRO A 60 -3.15 18.00 -11.05
CA PRO A 60 -2.39 19.19 -10.64
C PRO A 60 -2.92 19.91 -9.39
N ARG A 61 -3.87 19.32 -8.65
CA ARG A 61 -4.40 19.97 -7.44
C ARG A 61 -3.35 19.91 -6.32
N PRO A 62 -3.28 20.91 -5.43
CA PRO A 62 -2.45 20.83 -4.23
C PRO A 62 -2.74 19.56 -3.43
N GLN A 63 -1.68 18.88 -2.98
CA GLN A 63 -1.76 17.67 -2.18
C GLN A 63 -0.90 17.84 -0.93
N VAL A 64 -1.50 17.64 0.25
CA VAL A 64 -0.81 17.63 1.55
C VAL A 64 -0.06 16.31 1.73
N VAL A 65 1.16 16.35 2.29
CA VAL A 65 1.95 15.15 2.57
C VAL A 65 2.26 15.08 4.05
N LEU A 66 1.60 14.17 4.74
CA LEU A 66 1.94 13.89 6.13
C LEU A 66 3.16 12.97 6.18
N THR A 67 4.26 13.48 6.72
CA THR A 67 5.43 12.67 7.03
C THR A 67 5.29 12.14 8.45
N VAL A 68 5.53 10.84 8.63
CA VAL A 68 5.38 10.17 9.94
C VAL A 68 6.69 9.60 10.44
N ASP A 69 6.87 9.58 11.76
CA ASP A 69 7.94 8.88 12.45
C ASP A 69 7.71 7.36 12.32
N ALA A 70 8.44 6.75 11.37
CA ALA A 70 8.33 5.33 11.08
C ALA A 70 8.67 4.46 12.30
N ASN A 71 9.65 4.85 13.12
CA ASN A 71 10.06 4.04 14.28
C ASN A 71 8.95 3.99 15.33
N LYS A 72 8.34 5.14 15.65
CA LYS A 72 7.20 5.20 16.57
C LYS A 72 5.99 4.44 16.02
N LEU A 73 5.71 4.59 14.73
CA LEU A 73 4.57 3.91 14.10
C LEU A 73 4.77 2.38 14.09
N ILE A 74 5.97 1.89 13.78
CA ILE A 74 6.32 0.47 13.85
C ILE A 74 6.16 -0.05 15.27
N ALA A 75 6.72 0.65 16.26
CA ALA A 75 6.62 0.26 17.67
C ALA A 75 5.15 0.13 18.14
N ALA A 76 4.27 1.00 17.65
CA ALA A 76 2.85 1.00 18.02
C ALA A 76 2.00 -0.02 17.23
N SER A 77 2.40 -0.42 16.01
CA SER A 77 1.50 -1.12 15.07
C SER A 77 2.11 -2.35 14.37
N ALA A 78 3.28 -2.83 14.80
CA ALA A 78 4.02 -3.91 14.13
C ALA A 78 3.18 -5.17 13.83
N GLU A 79 2.31 -5.58 14.75
CA GLU A 79 1.47 -6.78 14.59
C GLU A 79 0.46 -6.69 13.44
N LYS A 80 -0.04 -5.47 13.16
CA LYS A 80 -1.01 -5.19 12.09
C LYS A 80 -0.31 -4.76 10.79
N MET A 81 1.01 -4.64 10.83
CA MET A 81 1.80 -4.08 9.75
C MET A 81 2.18 -5.15 8.74
N THR A 82 2.01 -4.81 7.47
CA THR A 82 2.48 -5.60 6.35
C THR A 82 3.26 -4.71 5.39
N VAL A 83 4.13 -5.32 4.60
CA VAL A 83 4.85 -4.67 3.51
C VAL A 83 4.45 -5.30 2.19
N THR A 84 4.48 -4.49 1.13
CA THR A 84 4.18 -4.95 -0.23
C THR A 84 5.35 -4.65 -1.15
N PRO A 85 5.62 -5.49 -2.15
CA PRO A 85 6.73 -5.28 -3.09
C PRO A 85 6.34 -4.43 -4.31
N ILE A 86 5.07 -4.03 -4.42
CA ILE A 86 4.47 -3.37 -5.58
C ILE A 86 3.46 -2.32 -5.13
N ASN A 87 3.16 -1.35 -6.01
CA ASN A 87 2.03 -0.45 -5.77
C ASN A 87 0.74 -1.27 -5.93
N THR A 88 0.09 -1.60 -4.81
CA THR A 88 -1.08 -2.48 -4.78
C THR A 88 -2.30 -1.86 -5.46
N GLY A 89 -2.37 -0.52 -5.49
CA GLY A 89 -3.37 0.28 -6.19
C GLY A 89 -3.14 0.42 -7.71
N ASN A 90 -2.15 -0.27 -8.30
CA ASN A 90 -1.89 -0.19 -9.74
C ASN A 90 -1.73 -1.58 -10.41
N ALA A 91 -2.54 -1.84 -11.44
CA ALA A 91 -2.50 -3.05 -12.27
C ALA A 91 -2.49 -2.75 -13.78
N ARG A 92 -2.23 -1.51 -14.21
CA ARG A 92 -2.44 -1.11 -15.62
C ARG A 92 -1.33 -1.51 -16.59
N ARG A 93 -0.08 -1.55 -16.13
CA ARG A 93 1.09 -1.82 -17.00
C ARG A 93 1.92 -2.95 -16.39
N ARG A 94 2.10 -4.04 -17.15
CA ARG A 94 2.85 -5.25 -16.74
C ARG A 94 2.50 -5.65 -15.30
N PRO A 95 1.22 -5.97 -15.03
CA PRO A 95 0.77 -6.20 -13.66
C PRO A 95 1.52 -7.38 -13.05
N ALA A 96 2.20 -7.13 -11.93
CA ALA A 96 2.75 -8.20 -11.12
C ALA A 96 1.62 -9.11 -10.61
N ARG A 97 1.93 -10.41 -10.47
CA ARG A 97 1.10 -11.38 -9.76
C ARG A 97 0.81 -10.86 -8.36
N ARG A 98 -0.43 -11.03 -7.92
CA ARG A 98 -0.88 -10.54 -6.62
C ARG A 98 -2.00 -11.42 -6.07
N GLY A 99 -2.08 -11.49 -4.75
CA GLY A 99 -3.11 -12.18 -4.00
C GLY A 99 -3.03 -11.74 -2.55
N ALA A 100 -3.74 -12.41 -1.63
CA ALA A 100 -3.63 -12.10 -0.20
C ALA A 100 -2.17 -12.08 0.29
N ALA A 101 -1.34 -12.99 -0.22
CA ALA A 101 0.09 -13.10 0.10
C ALA A 101 0.97 -11.93 -0.41
N THR A 102 0.43 -10.98 -1.17
CA THR A 102 1.14 -9.73 -1.51
C THR A 102 1.46 -8.90 -0.26
N PHE A 103 0.63 -9.03 0.77
CA PHE A 103 0.77 -8.36 2.05
C PHE A 103 1.56 -9.24 3.01
N VAL A 104 2.88 -9.11 2.98
CA VAL A 104 3.76 -9.91 3.85
C VAL A 104 3.78 -9.26 5.23
N PRO A 105 3.47 -9.99 6.33
CA PRO A 105 3.62 -9.46 7.68
C PRO A 105 5.02 -8.89 7.91
N TYR A 106 5.11 -7.70 8.51
CA TYR A 106 6.38 -6.99 8.69
C TYR A 106 7.44 -7.86 9.38
N ALA A 107 7.06 -8.54 10.47
CA ALA A 107 7.97 -9.45 11.20
C ALA A 107 8.47 -10.63 10.33
N ALA A 108 7.61 -11.17 9.48
CA ALA A 108 7.99 -12.25 8.56
C ALA A 108 8.93 -11.73 7.46
N TRP A 109 8.69 -10.53 6.95
CA TRP A 109 9.55 -9.88 5.97
C TRP A 109 10.94 -9.56 6.54
N VAL A 110 11.02 -9.05 7.78
CA VAL A 110 12.31 -8.81 8.45
C VAL A 110 13.13 -10.11 8.57
N THR A 111 12.46 -11.24 8.81
CA THR A 111 13.11 -12.53 9.03
C THR A 111 13.51 -13.22 7.72
N SER A 112 12.66 -13.16 6.69
CA SER A 112 12.77 -14.02 5.51
C SER A 112 12.51 -13.32 4.18
N ALA A 113 12.47 -11.98 4.19
CA ALA A 113 12.15 -11.13 3.04
C ALA A 113 10.88 -11.61 2.32
N TRP A 114 10.95 -11.84 1.01
CA TRP A 114 9.81 -12.19 0.15
C TRP A 114 9.55 -13.69 0.04
N THR A 115 10.17 -14.52 0.89
CA THR A 115 10.05 -15.99 0.81
C THR A 115 8.60 -16.46 0.90
N SER A 116 7.82 -15.91 1.84
CA SER A 116 6.40 -16.28 2.03
C SER A 116 5.50 -15.81 0.87
N GLU A 117 5.78 -14.64 0.29
CA GLU A 117 5.08 -14.15 -0.91
C GLU A 117 5.38 -15.05 -2.11
N GLY A 118 6.65 -15.35 -2.36
CA GLY A 118 7.08 -16.20 -3.46
C GLY A 118 6.54 -17.63 -3.37
N ALA A 119 6.52 -18.22 -2.17
CA ALA A 119 5.95 -19.54 -1.94
C ALA A 119 4.44 -19.59 -2.26
N SER A 120 3.71 -18.49 -2.02
CA SER A 120 2.25 -18.44 -2.20
C SER A 120 1.84 -17.98 -3.60
N LEU A 121 2.56 -17.00 -4.16
CA LEU A 121 2.23 -16.42 -5.47
C LEU A 121 2.95 -17.12 -6.62
N GLY A 122 3.96 -17.94 -6.34
CA GLY A 122 4.78 -18.62 -7.34
C GLY A 122 5.84 -17.71 -7.98
N PRO A 123 6.63 -18.24 -8.93
CA PRO A 123 7.74 -17.49 -9.52
C PRO A 123 7.27 -16.32 -10.40
N PRO A 124 8.16 -15.31 -10.61
CA PRO A 124 9.52 -15.22 -10.03
C PRO A 124 9.51 -14.78 -8.56
N VAL A 125 10.32 -15.44 -7.73
CA VAL A 125 10.56 -15.03 -6.34
C VAL A 125 11.47 -13.80 -6.35
N ARG A 126 11.13 -12.80 -5.56
CA ARG A 126 11.90 -11.55 -5.49
C ARG A 126 13.21 -11.77 -4.73
N PRO A 127 14.31 -11.11 -5.14
CA PRO A 127 15.53 -11.16 -4.36
C PRO A 127 15.30 -10.53 -2.98
N SER A 128 16.04 -10.98 -1.97
CA SER A 128 15.97 -10.41 -0.61
C SER A 128 16.32 -8.92 -0.58
N SER A 129 17.10 -8.44 -1.55
CA SER A 129 17.44 -7.02 -1.72
C SER A 129 16.33 -6.16 -2.32
N HIS A 130 15.22 -6.75 -2.80
CA HIS A 130 14.10 -5.98 -3.34
C HIS A 130 13.43 -5.20 -2.19
N PRO A 131 13.50 -3.85 -2.18
CA PRO A 131 12.97 -3.09 -1.07
C PRO A 131 11.43 -3.10 -1.07
N PRO A 132 10.79 -3.02 0.10
CA PRO A 132 9.37 -2.75 0.22
C PRO A 132 9.00 -1.47 -0.54
N VAL A 133 7.88 -1.55 -1.24
CA VAL A 133 7.33 -0.46 -2.03
C VAL A 133 6.30 0.34 -1.25
N GLU A 134 5.45 -0.35 -0.48
CA GLU A 134 4.49 0.24 0.44
C GLU A 134 4.63 -0.47 1.79
N LEU A 135 4.38 0.30 2.86
CA LEU A 135 4.06 -0.22 4.18
C LEU A 135 2.58 -0.01 4.40
N THR A 136 1.89 -0.98 4.97
CA THR A 136 0.45 -0.90 5.18
C THR A 136 0.08 -1.39 6.58
N ILE A 137 -0.94 -0.78 7.16
CA ILE A 137 -1.51 -1.17 8.45
C ILE A 137 -2.96 -1.56 8.21
N ALA A 138 -3.36 -2.75 8.70
CA ALA A 138 -4.76 -3.19 8.63
C ALA A 138 -5.64 -2.39 9.60
N GLY A 139 -6.82 -1.96 9.12
CA GLY A 139 -7.75 -1.12 9.86
C GLY A 139 -7.40 0.38 9.78
N SER A 140 -7.97 1.15 10.70
CA SER A 140 -7.73 2.59 10.85
C SER A 140 -6.63 2.89 11.88
N ILE A 141 -6.01 4.06 11.76
CA ILE A 141 -5.06 4.61 12.73
C ILE A 141 -5.65 5.93 13.28
N PRO A 142 -6.58 5.87 14.26
CA PRO A 142 -7.33 7.04 14.71
C PRO A 142 -6.44 8.10 15.36
N ASP A 143 -5.29 7.70 15.89
CA ASP A 143 -4.29 8.51 16.58
C ASP A 143 -3.10 8.87 15.67
N ILE A 144 -3.25 8.79 14.35
CA ILE A 144 -2.16 9.00 13.37
C ILE A 144 -1.37 10.30 13.60
N MET A 145 -2.02 11.34 14.11
CA MET A 145 -1.41 12.65 14.36
C MET A 145 -0.30 12.59 15.42
N GLN A 146 -0.27 11.59 16.30
CA GLN A 146 0.82 11.41 17.27
C GLN A 146 2.15 11.02 16.61
N PHE A 147 2.09 10.51 15.38
CA PHE A 147 3.25 10.07 14.62
C PHE A 147 3.68 11.08 13.56
N VAL A 148 2.89 12.12 13.26
CA VAL A 148 3.21 13.11 12.24
C VAL A 148 4.35 14.01 12.72
N VAL A 149 5.36 14.19 11.86
CA VAL A 149 6.54 15.03 12.10
C VAL A 149 6.66 16.20 11.13
N ASP A 150 5.95 16.17 9.99
CA ASP A 150 5.94 17.23 8.98
C ASP A 150 4.67 17.13 8.08
N VAL A 151 4.28 18.23 7.41
CA VAL A 151 3.03 18.40 6.64
C VAL A 151 3.24 19.09 5.28
#